data_AF-A0A819WWJ9-F1
#
_entry.id   AF-A0A819WWJ9-F1
#
_cell.length_a   1.000
_cell.length_b   1.000
_cell.length_c   1.000
_cell.angle_alpha   90.00
_cell.angle_beta   90.00
_cell.angle_gamma   90.00
#
_symmetry.space_group_name_H-M   'P 1'
#
loop_
_entity.id
_entity.type
_entity.pdbx_description
1 polymer ?
#
loop_
_entity_poly.entity_id
_entity_poly.type
_entity_poly.pdbx_seq_one_letter_code
_entity_poly.pdbx_strand_id
1 'polypeptide(L)'
;MLLKVLSHIRYYYIIFFLIFITLTSIYISFEHYSYVNPIIKSNNYFVQQRSSIINSSSIQRAILVFYPSSQEIHYLPEIRWLYRSWIEMIKYESNQWRTDFIIFTEQYSSLFLQLGCLPNKIRTNDEEQPKCRVFIYLRLSARHINSLTKQQTILKNDSEKNLFNIAIPRSILLYNHFKKYQYIDSVNIIAEGYPIYSYYDFILKTDLDVFITKKFANYIPSTLNTLLVGHGGYSTEFNTRRLGRIARDMGWKYQNLTNIGSTWLVRVTLVI
;
A
#
# COMPACT_ATOMS: atom_id res chain seq x y z
N MET A 1 -63.33 -6.90 35.02
CA MET A 1 -63.32 -7.38 33.61
C MET A 1 -62.29 -6.65 32.74
N LEU A 2 -62.09 -5.32 32.88
CA LEU A 2 -61.08 -4.55 32.12
C LEU A 2 -59.61 -4.96 32.33
N LEU A 3 -59.22 -5.39 33.54
CA LEU A 3 -57.82 -5.73 33.85
C LEU A 3 -57.30 -7.00 33.14
N LYS A 4 -58.18 -7.95 32.78
CA LYS A 4 -57.80 -9.16 32.01
C LYS A 4 -57.59 -8.87 30.52
N VAL A 5 -58.27 -7.85 29.98
CA VAL A 5 -58.14 -7.46 28.57
C VAL A 5 -56.81 -6.75 28.33
N LEU A 6 -56.37 -5.90 29.27
CA LEU A 6 -55.09 -5.19 29.17
C LEU A 6 -53.86 -6.12 29.31
N SER A 7 -53.95 -7.21 30.08
CA SER A 7 -52.84 -8.17 30.17
C SER A 7 -52.70 -9.01 28.90
N HIS A 8 -53.81 -9.36 28.24
CA HIS A 8 -53.78 -10.05 26.96
C HIS A 8 -53.17 -9.17 25.86
N ILE A 9 -53.53 -7.88 25.80
CA ILE A 9 -52.96 -6.95 24.81
C ILE A 9 -51.44 -6.81 25.00
N ARG A 10 -50.95 -6.67 26.24
CA ARG A 10 -49.51 -6.63 26.53
C ARG A 10 -48.79 -7.92 26.13
N TYR A 11 -49.42 -9.08 26.33
CA TYR A 11 -48.86 -10.37 25.94
C TYR A 11 -48.70 -10.49 24.41
N TYR A 12 -49.69 -10.05 23.63
CA TYR A 12 -49.59 -10.06 22.17
C TYR A 12 -48.52 -9.09 21.64
N TYR A 13 -48.35 -7.92 22.24
CA TYR A 13 -47.28 -6.98 21.84
C TYR A 13 -45.88 -7.55 22.10
N ILE A 14 -45.67 -8.25 23.22
CA ILE A 14 -44.38 -8.88 23.53
C ILE A 14 -44.08 -10.01 22.55
N ILE A 15 -45.07 -10.85 22.22
CA ILE A 15 -44.90 -11.92 21.22
C ILE A 15 -44.58 -11.32 19.84
N PHE A 16 -45.31 -10.27 19.42
CA PHE A 16 -45.08 -9.63 18.13
C PHE A 16 -43.69 -9.00 18.04
N PHE A 17 -43.21 -8.39 19.12
CA PHE A 17 -41.87 -7.82 19.21
C PHE A 17 -40.77 -8.90 19.15
N LEU A 18 -40.95 -10.04 19.83
CA LEU A 18 -40.02 -11.16 19.76
C LEU A 18 -39.99 -11.79 18.35
N ILE A 19 -41.14 -11.96 17.71
CA ILE A 19 -41.22 -12.43 16.32
C ILE A 19 -40.48 -11.46 15.38
N PHE A 20 -40.68 -10.15 15.54
CA PHE A 20 -39.99 -9.13 14.73
C PHE A 20 -38.46 -9.17 14.91
N ILE A 21 -37.96 -9.36 16.13
CA ILE A 21 -36.50 -9.51 16.39
C ILE A 21 -35.95 -10.77 15.72
N THR A 22 -36.66 -11.89 15.82
CA THR A 22 -36.21 -13.15 15.19
C THR A 22 -36.21 -13.05 13.66
N LEU A 23 -37.25 -12.45 13.07
CA LEU A 23 -37.32 -12.27 11.62
C LEU A 23 -36.25 -11.30 11.09
N THR A 24 -35.95 -10.23 11.82
CA THR A 24 -34.88 -9.29 11.44
C THR A 24 -33.49 -9.92 11.56
N SER A 25 -33.25 -10.73 12.60
CA SER A 25 -31.99 -11.46 12.75
C SER A 25 -31.79 -12.55 11.69
N ILE A 26 -32.87 -13.24 11.30
CA ILE A 26 -32.85 -14.21 10.19
C ILE A 26 -32.59 -13.49 8.87
N TYR A 27 -33.24 -12.35 8.60
CA TYR A 27 -33.03 -11.57 7.38
C TYR A 27 -31.58 -11.08 7.25
N ILE A 28 -31.00 -10.53 8.32
CA ILE A 28 -29.59 -10.11 8.36
C ILE A 28 -28.65 -11.30 8.12
N SER A 29 -28.95 -12.46 8.72
CA SER A 29 -28.16 -13.68 8.50
C SER A 29 -28.27 -14.18 7.05
N PHE A 30 -29.43 -14.04 6.41
CA PHE A 30 -29.65 -14.45 5.03
C PHE A 30 -28.95 -13.53 4.02
N GLU A 31 -28.94 -12.21 4.26
CA GLU A 31 -28.14 -11.29 3.44
C GLU A 31 -26.64 -11.53 3.61
N HIS A 32 -26.16 -11.78 4.83
CA HIS A 32 -24.75 -12.11 5.05
C HIS A 32 -24.37 -13.45 4.38
N TYR A 33 -25.24 -14.45 4.42
CA TYR A 33 -25.01 -15.74 3.76
C TYR A 33 -25.04 -15.64 2.23
N SER A 34 -25.90 -14.79 1.68
CA SER A 34 -26.03 -14.58 0.23
C SER A 34 -24.88 -13.76 -0.36
N TYR A 35 -24.25 -12.88 0.44
CA TYR A 35 -23.05 -12.14 0.04
C TYR A 35 -21.77 -12.97 0.09
N VAL A 36 -21.69 -13.98 0.98
CA VAL A 36 -20.47 -14.77 1.20
C VAL A 36 -20.39 -16.00 0.28
N ASN A 37 -21.53 -16.56 -0.18
CA ASN A 37 -21.53 -17.82 -0.92
C ASN A 37 -21.23 -17.84 -2.44
N PRO A 38 -21.21 -16.73 -3.19
CA PRO A 38 -20.68 -16.78 -4.57
C PRO A 38 -19.16 -16.99 -4.59
N ILE A 39 -18.46 -16.70 -3.47
CA ILE A 39 -16.99 -16.66 -3.40
C ILE A 39 -16.37 -18.04 -3.11
N ILE A 40 -17.13 -19.00 -2.56
CA ILE A 40 -16.54 -20.26 -2.04
C ILE A 40 -16.61 -21.41 -3.05
N LYS A 41 -17.51 -21.40 -4.04
CA LYS A 41 -17.68 -22.54 -4.97
C LYS A 41 -16.74 -22.57 -6.19
N SER A 42 -15.97 -21.51 -6.47
CA SER A 42 -14.99 -21.50 -7.59
C SER A 42 -13.55 -21.83 -7.17
N ASN A 43 -13.26 -22.00 -5.88
CA ASN A 43 -11.88 -22.05 -5.39
C ASN A 43 -11.19 -23.40 -5.53
N ASN A 44 -11.88 -24.52 -5.67
CA ASN A 44 -11.21 -25.83 -5.62
C ASN A 44 -10.66 -26.32 -6.97
N TYR A 45 -11.24 -25.92 -8.10
CA TYR A 45 -10.72 -26.32 -9.42
C TYR A 45 -9.67 -25.37 -10.00
N PHE A 46 -9.69 -24.08 -9.63
CA PHE A 46 -8.69 -23.09 -10.08
C PHE A 46 -7.41 -23.06 -9.24
N VAL A 47 -7.43 -23.59 -8.01
CA VAL A 47 -6.22 -23.68 -7.16
C VAL A 47 -5.29 -24.80 -7.62
N GLN A 48 -5.82 -25.86 -8.26
CA GLN A 48 -5.04 -27.05 -8.57
C GLN A 48 -4.25 -26.97 -9.89
N GLN A 49 -4.63 -26.08 -10.82
CA GLN A 49 -3.91 -25.85 -12.09
C GLN A 49 -2.90 -24.69 -12.05
N ARG A 50 -2.94 -23.84 -11.02
CA ARG A 50 -2.16 -22.57 -10.92
C ARG A 50 -0.84 -22.68 -10.18
N SER A 51 -0.58 -23.82 -9.55
CA SER A 51 0.63 -24.11 -8.77
C SER A 51 1.84 -24.53 -9.63
N SER A 52 1.65 -24.89 -10.90
CA SER A 52 2.71 -25.51 -11.71
C SER A 52 3.69 -24.52 -12.38
N ILE A 53 3.34 -23.23 -12.51
CA ILE A 53 4.20 -22.23 -13.20
C ILE A 53 5.08 -21.44 -12.22
N ILE A 54 4.69 -21.32 -10.95
CA ILE A 54 5.36 -20.45 -9.95
C ILE A 54 6.17 -21.27 -8.93
N ASN A 55 5.93 -22.58 -8.81
CA ASN A 55 6.58 -23.40 -7.78
C ASN A 55 8.09 -23.66 -7.99
N SER A 56 8.70 -23.16 -9.07
CA SER A 56 10.14 -23.36 -9.34
C SER A 56 10.93 -22.07 -9.59
N SER A 57 10.30 -20.89 -9.60
CA SER A 57 10.99 -19.63 -9.87
C SER A 57 11.42 -18.95 -8.57
N SER A 58 12.69 -18.55 -8.50
CA SER A 58 13.20 -17.58 -7.53
C SER A 58 12.35 -16.30 -7.62
N ILE A 59 11.94 -15.72 -6.49
CA ILE A 59 11.13 -14.49 -6.47
C ILE A 59 11.81 -13.42 -5.62
N GLN A 60 12.03 -12.25 -6.23
CA GLN A 60 12.56 -11.08 -5.55
C GLN A 60 11.42 -10.09 -5.30
N ARG A 61 11.25 -9.68 -4.04
CA ARG A 61 10.27 -8.69 -3.63
C ARG A 61 10.93 -7.58 -2.85
N ALA A 62 10.33 -6.40 -2.88
CA ALA A 62 10.71 -5.32 -2.00
C ALA A 62 9.49 -4.71 -1.32
N ILE A 63 9.61 -4.40 -0.03
CA ILE A 63 8.65 -3.57 0.69
C ILE A 63 9.18 -2.14 0.66
N LEU A 64 8.40 -1.22 0.11
CA LEU A 64 8.79 0.17 -0.07
C LEU A 64 8.02 1.03 0.93
N VAL A 65 8.77 1.86 1.66
CA VAL A 65 8.21 2.88 2.55
C VAL A 65 8.94 4.20 2.42
N PHE A 66 8.20 5.28 2.66
CA PHE A 66 8.79 6.60 2.83
C PHE A 66 8.80 6.96 4.33
N TYR A 67 9.97 7.27 4.85
CA TYR A 67 10.19 7.71 6.23
C TYR A 67 10.54 9.20 6.26
N PRO A 68 9.63 10.07 6.75
CA PRO A 68 9.91 11.50 6.87
C PRO A 68 10.80 11.75 8.09
N SER A 69 12.12 11.76 7.91
CA SER A 69 13.07 11.98 9.02
C SER A 69 12.87 13.33 9.73
N SER A 70 12.26 14.32 9.08
CA SER A 70 11.80 15.56 9.71
C SER A 70 10.76 15.37 10.83
N GLN A 71 10.09 14.22 10.87
CA GLN A 71 9.05 13.86 11.84
C GLN A 71 9.42 12.58 12.61
N GLU A 72 10.72 12.33 12.83
CA GLU A 72 11.22 11.12 13.48
C GLU A 72 10.53 10.78 14.80
N ILE A 73 10.24 11.78 15.65
CA ILE A 73 9.57 11.58 16.94
C ILE A 73 8.21 10.87 16.78
N HIS A 74 7.47 11.17 15.71
CA HIS A 74 6.16 10.57 15.45
C HIS A 74 6.29 9.17 14.85
N TYR A 75 7.21 9.00 13.90
CA TYR A 75 7.29 7.80 13.06
C TYR A 75 8.26 6.73 13.56
N LEU A 76 9.08 7.03 14.56
CA LEU A 76 10.05 6.10 15.13
C LEU A 76 9.42 4.81 15.67
N PRO A 77 8.30 4.82 16.42
CA PRO A 77 7.64 3.60 16.84
C PRO A 77 7.10 2.79 15.65
N GLU A 78 6.49 3.47 14.68
CA GLU A 78 5.86 2.86 13.51
C GLU A 78 6.89 2.11 12.65
N ILE A 79 8.01 2.76 12.29
CA ILE A 79 9.06 2.11 11.49
C ILE A 79 9.69 0.92 12.23
N ARG A 80 9.83 0.99 13.57
CA ARG A 80 10.35 -0.13 14.37
C ARG A 80 9.41 -1.32 14.36
N TRP A 81 8.11 -1.07 14.50
CA TRP A 81 7.09 -2.12 14.46
C TRP A 81 6.97 -2.75 13.08
N LEU A 82 6.96 -1.94 12.02
CA LEU A 82 6.95 -2.42 10.64
C LEU A 82 8.21 -3.26 10.35
N TYR A 83 9.39 -2.75 10.68
CA TYR A 83 10.66 -3.48 10.52
C TYR A 83 10.67 -4.81 11.28
N ARG A 84 10.18 -4.83 12.53
CA ARG A 84 10.02 -6.08 13.29
C ARG A 84 9.08 -7.06 12.61
N SER A 85 7.94 -6.58 12.09
CA SER A 85 6.98 -7.43 11.39
C SER A 85 7.55 -8.02 10.10
N TRP A 86 8.40 -7.28 9.39
CA TRP A 86 9.16 -7.78 8.25
C TRP A 86 10.13 -8.88 8.65
N ILE A 87 10.92 -8.69 9.71
CA ILE A 87 11.81 -9.74 10.25
C ILE A 87 11.02 -11.00 10.63
N GLU A 88 9.86 -10.85 11.27
CA GLU A 88 9.03 -12.00 11.62
C GLU A 88 8.45 -12.68 10.37
N MET A 89 8.08 -11.91 9.34
CA MET A 89 7.54 -12.44 8.10
C MET A 89 8.58 -13.27 7.33
N ILE A 90 9.82 -12.78 7.18
CA ILE A 90 10.86 -13.46 6.39
C ILE A 90 11.25 -14.84 6.97
N LYS A 91 11.02 -15.11 8.26
CA LYS A 91 11.22 -16.43 8.86
C LYS A 91 10.35 -17.53 8.26
N TYR A 92 9.23 -17.14 7.62
CA TYR A 92 8.28 -18.06 6.99
C TYR A 92 8.33 -17.99 5.45
N GLU A 93 9.29 -17.25 4.90
CA GLU A 93 9.47 -17.10 3.46
C GLU A 93 10.06 -18.38 2.87
N SER A 94 9.63 -18.74 1.65
CA SER A 94 10.22 -19.86 0.92
C SER A 94 11.71 -19.65 0.68
N ASN A 95 12.50 -20.72 0.68
CA ASN A 95 13.95 -20.66 0.47
C ASN A 95 14.37 -20.03 -0.87
N GLN A 96 13.47 -19.99 -1.86
CA GLN A 96 13.69 -19.39 -3.18
C GLN A 96 13.22 -17.93 -3.25
N TRP A 97 12.61 -17.39 -2.20
CA TRP A 97 12.04 -16.05 -2.20
C TRP A 97 12.92 -15.13 -1.36
N ARG A 98 13.01 -13.86 -1.75
CA ARG A 98 13.76 -12.82 -1.02
C ARG A 98 12.93 -11.56 -0.96
N THR A 99 12.63 -11.07 0.24
CA THR A 99 11.94 -9.78 0.42
C THR A 99 12.82 -8.74 1.12
N ASP A 100 13.35 -7.78 0.37
CA ASP A 100 14.10 -6.66 0.94
C ASP A 100 13.17 -5.58 1.51
N PHE A 101 13.66 -4.82 2.48
CA PHE A 101 12.96 -3.69 3.08
C PHE A 101 13.62 -2.38 2.65
N ILE A 102 12.96 -1.61 1.80
CA ILE A 102 13.50 -0.40 1.17
C ILE A 102 12.85 0.84 1.78
N ILE A 103 13.69 1.69 2.34
CA ILE A 103 13.29 2.93 3.01
C ILE A 103 13.81 4.12 2.22
N PHE A 104 12.91 5.01 1.82
CA PHE A 104 13.25 6.32 1.29
C PHE A 104 13.14 7.36 2.40
N THR A 105 14.16 8.19 2.61
CA THR A 105 14.20 9.18 3.70
C THR A 105 14.85 10.49 3.27
N GLU A 106 14.55 11.60 3.94
CA GLU A 106 15.15 12.90 3.63
C GLU A 106 16.63 12.96 4.05
N GLN A 107 16.94 12.31 5.18
CA GLN A 107 18.26 12.27 5.80
C GLN A 107 18.54 10.90 6.41
N TYR A 108 19.80 10.51 6.46
CA TYR A 108 20.22 9.33 7.19
C TYR A 108 20.07 9.60 8.69
N SER A 109 19.37 8.69 9.37
CA SER A 109 19.25 8.66 10.83
C SER A 109 20.14 7.55 11.37
N SER A 110 20.73 7.78 12.56
CA SER A 110 21.47 6.74 13.29
C SER A 110 20.60 5.53 13.61
N LEU A 111 19.27 5.71 13.65
CA LEU A 111 18.28 4.64 13.71
C LEU A 111 18.52 3.55 12.66
N PHE A 112 18.76 3.94 11.41
CA PHE A 112 18.90 2.98 10.32
C PHE A 112 20.20 2.18 10.40
N LEU A 113 21.26 2.79 10.96
CA LEU A 113 22.49 2.07 11.29
C LEU A 113 22.24 1.06 12.41
N GLN A 114 21.48 1.42 13.44
CA GLN A 114 21.10 0.51 14.52
C GLN A 114 20.22 -0.65 14.04
N LEU A 115 19.37 -0.41 13.03
CA LEU A 115 18.57 -1.44 12.35
C LEU A 115 19.38 -2.24 11.31
N GLY A 116 20.68 -1.98 11.14
CA GLY A 116 21.54 -2.69 10.19
C GLY A 116 21.19 -2.45 8.72
N CYS A 117 20.56 -1.33 8.39
CA CYS A 117 20.18 -0.98 7.03
C CYS A 117 21.39 -0.49 6.22
N LEU A 118 21.45 -0.90 4.96
CA LEU A 118 22.55 -0.56 4.04
C LEU A 118 22.23 0.75 3.28
N PRO A 119 23.07 1.80 3.40
CA PRO A 119 22.85 3.05 2.69
C PRO A 119 23.20 2.94 1.20
N ASN A 120 22.33 3.44 0.32
CA ASN A 120 22.55 3.59 -1.12
C ASN A 120 23.02 2.33 -1.87
N LYS A 121 22.73 1.13 -1.35
CA LYS A 121 23.13 -0.14 -1.96
C LYS A 121 21.92 -0.83 -2.59
N ILE A 122 21.88 -0.89 -3.92
CA ILE A 122 20.88 -1.66 -4.66
C ILE A 122 21.16 -3.16 -4.60
N ARG A 123 20.12 -3.98 -4.76
CA ARG A 123 20.25 -5.42 -4.92
C ARG A 123 20.77 -5.74 -6.32
N THR A 124 21.67 -6.71 -6.43
CA THR A 124 22.32 -7.07 -7.71
C THR A 124 22.31 -8.57 -8.00
N ASN A 125 21.94 -9.41 -7.02
CA ASN A 125 21.92 -10.87 -7.16
C ASN A 125 20.74 -11.46 -6.37
N ASP A 126 20.32 -12.66 -6.75
CA ASP A 126 19.18 -13.40 -6.19
C ASP A 126 19.56 -14.21 -4.94
N GLU A 127 20.85 -14.53 -4.77
CA GLU A 127 21.37 -15.27 -3.61
C GLU A 127 21.42 -14.43 -2.32
N GLU A 128 21.58 -13.10 -2.43
CA GLU A 128 21.72 -12.18 -1.30
C GLU A 128 20.52 -12.34 -0.34
N GLN A 129 20.82 -12.55 0.95
CA GLN A 129 19.79 -12.64 1.98
C GLN A 129 18.96 -11.34 2.07
N PRO A 130 17.71 -11.38 2.54
CA PRO A 130 16.90 -10.20 2.71
C PRO A 130 17.64 -9.09 3.48
N LYS A 131 17.68 -7.87 2.92
CA LYS A 131 18.34 -6.70 3.55
C LYS A 131 17.38 -5.53 3.72
N CYS A 132 17.62 -4.77 4.79
CA CYS A 132 17.13 -3.41 4.87
C CYS A 132 18.05 -2.47 4.08
N ARG A 133 17.48 -1.59 3.28
CA ARG A 133 18.20 -0.65 2.41
C ARG A 133 17.60 0.73 2.56
N VAL A 134 18.43 1.76 2.64
CA VAL A 134 17.98 3.13 2.84
C VAL A 134 18.54 4.03 1.76
N PHE A 135 17.68 4.86 1.17
CA PHE A 135 18.02 5.78 0.10
C PHE A 135 17.57 7.19 0.45
N ILE A 136 18.41 8.16 0.15
CA ILE A 136 18.07 9.57 0.35
C ILE A 136 17.16 10.04 -0.78
N TYR A 137 16.04 10.64 -0.40
CA TYR A 137 15.00 11.12 -1.31
C TYR A 137 14.72 12.60 -1.07
N LEU A 138 14.82 13.40 -2.12
CA LEU A 138 14.45 14.82 -2.06
C LEU A 138 12.93 14.97 -2.22
N ARG A 139 12.27 15.28 -1.10
CA ARG A 139 10.83 15.51 -1.04
C ARG A 139 10.39 16.60 -1.98
N LEU A 140 9.16 16.47 -2.47
CA LEU A 140 8.54 17.45 -3.35
C LEU A 140 8.49 18.85 -2.73
N SER A 141 8.22 18.95 -1.43
CA SER A 141 8.17 20.23 -0.70
C SER A 141 9.52 20.94 -0.61
N ALA A 142 10.62 20.20 -0.70
CA ALA A 142 11.99 20.70 -0.62
C ALA A 142 12.62 20.95 -2.00
N ARG A 143 11.90 20.66 -3.09
CA ARG A 143 12.39 20.93 -4.44
C ARG A 143 12.31 22.43 -4.74
N HIS A 144 13.36 22.93 -5.39
CA HIS A 144 13.36 24.28 -5.96
C HIS A 144 13.24 24.17 -7.46
N ILE A 145 12.10 24.57 -7.99
CA ILE A 145 11.81 24.57 -9.42
C ILE A 145 11.58 26.02 -9.83
N ASN A 146 12.53 26.60 -10.56
CA ASN A 146 12.36 27.92 -11.15
C ASN A 146 12.06 27.76 -12.65
N SER A 147 10.80 28.01 -13.02
CA SER A 147 10.32 27.92 -14.40
C SER A 147 10.96 28.96 -15.33
N LEU A 148 11.44 30.08 -14.79
CA LEU A 148 12.02 31.19 -15.55
C LEU A 148 13.50 30.98 -15.87
N THR A 149 14.27 30.41 -14.92
CA THR A 149 15.73 30.22 -15.09
C THR A 149 16.12 28.82 -15.57
N LYS A 150 15.14 27.91 -15.73
CA LYS A 150 15.36 26.47 -15.98
C LYS A 150 16.22 25.76 -14.93
N GLN A 151 16.56 26.41 -13.82
CA GLN A 151 17.28 25.79 -12.71
C GLN A 151 16.31 24.97 -11.86
N GLN A 152 16.74 23.74 -11.55
CA GLN A 152 15.92 22.78 -10.83
C GLN A 152 16.78 21.97 -9.87
N THR A 153 16.49 22.05 -8.58
CA THR A 153 17.04 21.14 -7.56
C THR A 153 15.98 20.08 -7.29
N ILE A 154 16.15 18.92 -7.95
CA ILE A 154 15.22 17.77 -7.90
C ILE A 154 15.85 16.53 -7.26
N LEU A 155 17.18 16.55 -7.13
CA LEU A 155 17.98 15.56 -6.42
C LEU A 155 18.72 16.28 -5.30
N LYS A 156 19.04 15.53 -4.23
CA LYS A 156 19.84 16.10 -3.13
C LYS A 156 21.30 16.22 -3.54
N ASN A 157 21.84 15.20 -4.20
CA ASN A 157 23.21 15.14 -4.70
C ASN A 157 23.25 14.60 -6.14
N ASP A 158 24.13 15.15 -6.99
CA ASP A 158 24.31 14.67 -8.37
C ASP A 158 24.81 13.21 -8.44
N SER A 159 25.50 12.75 -7.39
CA SER A 159 25.92 11.36 -7.25
C SER A 159 24.77 10.36 -7.16
N GLU A 160 23.55 10.82 -6.83
CA GLU A 160 22.34 10.00 -6.70
C GLU A 160 21.52 9.93 -7.99
N LYS A 161 21.97 10.59 -9.06
CA LYS A 161 21.24 10.68 -10.34
C LYS A 161 20.90 9.32 -10.94
N ASN A 162 21.74 8.31 -10.74
CA ASN A 162 21.50 6.96 -11.24
C ASN A 162 20.52 6.15 -10.40
N LEU A 163 20.17 6.62 -9.19
CA LEU A 163 19.24 5.94 -8.29
C LEU A 163 17.78 6.33 -8.55
N PHE A 164 17.54 7.45 -9.24
CA PHE A 164 16.21 7.99 -9.44
C PHE A 164 15.93 8.32 -10.90
N ASN A 165 14.76 7.90 -11.39
CA ASN A 165 14.24 8.27 -12.70
C ASN A 165 13.19 9.37 -12.55
N ILE A 166 13.62 10.63 -12.48
CA ILE A 166 12.72 11.77 -12.28
C ILE A 166 12.28 12.34 -13.62
N ALA A 167 11.01 12.09 -13.99
CA ALA A 167 10.37 12.75 -15.11
C ALA A 167 10.09 14.23 -14.78
N ILE A 168 10.93 15.14 -15.28
CA ILE A 168 10.86 16.58 -15.01
C ILE A 168 9.46 17.18 -15.21
N PRO A 169 8.77 16.95 -16.35
CA PRO A 169 7.46 17.56 -16.57
C PRO A 169 6.43 17.12 -15.52
N ARG A 170 6.45 15.82 -15.15
CA ARG A 170 5.59 15.27 -14.09
C ARG A 170 5.94 15.85 -12.72
N SER A 171 7.22 15.97 -12.39
CA SER A 171 7.69 16.55 -11.13
C SER A 171 7.22 18.01 -10.96
N ILE A 172 7.26 18.81 -12.03
CA ILE A 172 6.76 20.20 -12.02
C ILE A 172 5.25 20.24 -11.74
N LEU A 173 4.47 19.39 -12.41
CA LEU A 173 3.02 19.32 -12.17
C LEU A 173 2.72 18.91 -10.73
N LEU A 174 3.40 17.89 -10.22
CA LEU A 174 3.27 17.49 -8.82
C LEU A 174 3.64 18.63 -7.88
N TYR A 175 4.74 19.33 -8.12
CA TYR A 175 5.16 20.45 -7.27
C TYR A 175 4.10 21.56 -7.22
N ASN A 176 3.52 21.91 -8.36
CA ASN A 176 2.50 22.96 -8.44
C ASN A 176 1.20 22.58 -7.70
N HIS A 177 0.77 21.31 -7.80
CA HIS A 177 -0.53 20.88 -7.26
C HIS A 177 -0.45 20.25 -5.86
N PHE A 178 0.69 19.65 -5.49
CA PHE A 178 0.82 18.76 -4.33
C PHE A 178 2.00 19.06 -3.40
N LYS A 179 2.83 20.10 -3.61
CA LYS A 179 3.99 20.37 -2.72
C LYS A 179 3.64 20.53 -1.23
N LYS A 180 2.40 20.91 -0.90
CA LYS A 180 1.91 21.05 0.48
C LYS A 180 1.29 19.76 1.04
N TYR A 181 1.06 18.75 0.21
CA TYR A 181 0.45 17.50 0.62
C TYR A 181 1.53 16.55 1.15
N GLN A 182 1.61 16.39 2.47
CA GLN A 182 2.73 15.73 3.15
C GLN A 182 2.92 14.25 2.77
N TYR A 183 1.86 13.57 2.33
CA TYR A 183 1.88 12.15 2.00
C TYR A 183 2.22 11.86 0.53
N ILE A 184 2.36 12.89 -0.33
CA ILE A 184 2.62 12.67 -1.76
C ILE A 184 3.91 11.88 -2.00
N ASP A 185 4.94 12.13 -1.18
CA ASP A 185 6.25 11.49 -1.33
C ASP A 185 6.16 9.97 -1.10
N SER A 186 5.27 9.50 -0.21
CA SER A 186 5.04 8.07 0.02
C SER A 186 4.61 7.32 -1.24
N VAL A 187 3.90 7.99 -2.15
CA VAL A 187 3.46 7.44 -3.43
C VAL A 187 4.47 7.76 -4.52
N ASN A 188 5.07 8.96 -4.48
CA ASN A 188 5.95 9.43 -5.55
C ASN A 188 7.27 8.64 -5.65
N ILE A 189 7.75 8.06 -4.53
CA ILE A 189 8.91 7.17 -4.51
C ILE A 189 8.72 5.93 -5.39
N ILE A 190 7.47 5.51 -5.64
CA ILE A 190 7.19 4.45 -6.61
C ILE A 190 7.66 4.94 -7.97
N ALA A 191 7.06 6.01 -8.52
CA ALA A 191 7.40 6.46 -9.87
C ALA A 191 8.88 6.86 -10.05
N GLU A 192 9.49 7.50 -9.06
CA GLU A 192 10.85 8.04 -9.20
C GLU A 192 11.95 7.07 -8.77
N GLY A 193 11.67 6.14 -7.86
CA GLY A 193 12.65 5.20 -7.31
C GLY A 193 12.90 3.96 -8.18
N TYR A 194 12.34 3.88 -9.39
CA TYR A 194 12.42 2.68 -10.24
C TYR A 194 13.82 2.05 -10.33
N PRO A 195 14.92 2.80 -10.58
CA PRO A 195 16.24 2.19 -10.66
C PRO A 195 16.63 1.40 -9.40
N ILE A 196 16.25 1.86 -8.21
CA ILE A 196 16.55 1.20 -6.92
C ILE A 196 15.90 -0.17 -6.80
N TYR A 197 14.69 -0.34 -7.33
CA TYR A 197 13.92 -1.57 -7.20
C TYR A 197 13.70 -2.30 -8.54
N SER A 198 14.44 -1.94 -9.58
CA SER A 198 14.39 -2.56 -10.91
C SER A 198 14.76 -4.05 -10.92
N TYR A 199 15.51 -4.52 -9.92
CA TYR A 199 15.90 -5.94 -9.78
C TYR A 199 14.78 -6.83 -9.23
N TYR A 200 13.74 -6.27 -8.60
CA TYR A 200 12.69 -7.07 -7.95
C TYR A 200 11.57 -7.41 -8.93
N ASP A 201 10.92 -8.55 -8.72
CA ASP A 201 9.72 -8.94 -9.45
C ASP A 201 8.50 -8.15 -8.98
N PHE A 202 8.37 -7.98 -7.66
CA PHE A 202 7.23 -7.32 -7.03
C PHE A 202 7.66 -6.26 -6.03
N ILE A 203 6.86 -5.19 -5.96
CA ILE A 203 6.94 -4.21 -4.88
C ILE A 203 5.65 -4.22 -4.07
N LEU A 204 5.80 -4.16 -2.75
CA LEU A 204 4.75 -3.78 -1.80
C LEU A 204 5.05 -2.37 -1.34
N LYS A 205 4.44 -1.35 -1.94
CA LYS A 205 4.45 -0.01 -1.32
C LYS A 205 3.46 -0.02 -0.17
N THR A 206 3.85 0.52 0.98
CA THR A 206 2.94 0.69 2.12
C THR A 206 3.28 1.94 2.93
N ASP A 207 2.41 2.29 3.87
CA ASP A 207 2.66 3.33 4.87
C ASP A 207 3.39 2.76 6.10
N LEU A 208 3.76 3.63 7.05
CA LEU A 208 4.57 3.25 8.22
C LEU A 208 3.74 2.61 9.33
N ASP A 209 2.47 2.96 9.44
CA ASP A 209 1.50 2.53 10.45
C ASP A 209 0.87 1.16 10.14
N VAL A 210 1.65 0.26 9.54
CA VAL A 210 1.19 -1.08 9.14
C VAL A 210 2.04 -2.18 9.75
N PHE A 211 1.49 -3.39 9.73
CA PHE A 211 2.23 -4.61 10.07
C PHE A 211 2.16 -5.61 8.91
N ILE A 212 3.29 -6.25 8.63
CA ILE A 212 3.36 -7.35 7.67
C ILE A 212 3.15 -8.66 8.41
N THR A 213 2.13 -9.40 8.00
CA THR A 213 1.83 -10.70 8.63
C THR A 213 2.65 -11.82 8.01
N LYS A 214 2.86 -12.91 8.75
CA LYS A 214 3.50 -14.14 8.24
C LYS A 214 2.85 -14.72 6.98
N LYS A 215 1.57 -14.42 6.72
CA LYS A 215 0.87 -14.89 5.51
C LYS A 215 1.43 -14.25 4.24
N PHE A 216 1.97 -13.03 4.35
CA PHE A 216 2.60 -12.38 3.21
C PHE A 216 3.86 -13.10 2.74
N ALA A 217 4.52 -13.86 3.62
CA ALA A 217 5.76 -14.57 3.31
C ALA A 217 5.66 -15.48 2.08
N ASN A 218 4.47 -16.03 1.83
CA ASN A 218 4.22 -16.95 0.71
C ASN A 218 3.11 -16.42 -0.22
N TYR A 219 2.90 -15.11 -0.25
CA TYR A 219 1.84 -14.48 -1.04
C TYR A 219 2.40 -13.63 -2.20
N ILE A 220 1.84 -13.87 -3.38
CA ILE A 220 1.91 -12.98 -4.54
C ILE A 220 0.52 -12.94 -5.22
N PRO A 221 0.22 -11.91 -6.02
CA PRO A 221 -1.03 -11.86 -6.77
C PRO A 221 -1.17 -13.06 -7.71
N SER A 222 -2.35 -13.67 -7.78
CA SER A 222 -2.63 -14.77 -8.71
C SER A 222 -2.68 -14.33 -10.19
N THR A 223 -2.83 -13.03 -10.42
CA THR A 223 -2.86 -12.41 -11.74
C THR A 223 -1.69 -11.45 -11.84
N LEU A 224 -0.71 -11.78 -12.68
CA LEU A 224 0.56 -11.05 -12.78
C LEU A 224 0.41 -9.65 -13.38
N ASN A 225 -0.67 -9.40 -14.14
CA ASN A 225 -0.99 -8.12 -14.77
C ASN A 225 -1.97 -7.28 -13.93
N THR A 226 -1.91 -7.38 -12.60
CA THR A 226 -2.83 -6.68 -11.71
C THR A 226 -2.07 -5.91 -10.65
N LEU A 227 -2.42 -4.63 -10.51
CA LEU A 227 -2.10 -3.80 -9.35
C LEU A 227 -3.12 -4.13 -8.26
N LEU A 228 -2.69 -4.79 -7.20
CA LEU A 228 -3.51 -4.98 -6.00
C LEU A 228 -3.37 -3.74 -5.12
N VAL A 229 -4.50 -3.18 -4.70
CA VAL A 229 -4.54 -2.04 -3.79
C VAL A 229 -5.40 -2.40 -2.58
N GLY A 230 -5.01 -1.92 -1.41
CA GLY A 230 -5.89 -1.95 -0.25
C GLY A 230 -7.19 -1.19 -0.55
N HIS A 231 -8.31 -1.62 0.02
CA HIS A 231 -9.53 -0.83 -0.03
C HIS A 231 -9.35 0.39 0.88
N GLY A 232 -9.46 1.58 0.31
CA GLY A 232 -9.46 2.84 1.05
C GLY A 232 -10.82 3.10 1.71
N GLY A 233 -10.84 4.02 2.68
CA GLY A 233 -12.07 4.49 3.34
C GLY A 233 -12.28 6.00 3.24
N TYR A 234 -11.56 6.67 2.33
CA TYR A 234 -11.37 8.12 2.36
C TYR A 234 -11.97 8.88 1.16
N SER A 235 -12.73 8.20 0.28
CA SER A 235 -13.35 8.85 -0.88
C SER A 235 -14.72 9.38 -0.54
N THR A 236 -14.81 10.69 -0.41
CA THR A 236 -16.08 11.43 -0.39
C THR A 236 -16.36 11.99 -1.78
N GLU A 237 -17.61 12.34 -2.06
CA GLU A 237 -17.98 12.99 -3.32
C GLU A 237 -17.13 14.25 -3.60
N PHE A 238 -16.85 15.03 -2.55
CA PHE A 238 -15.96 16.20 -2.62
C PHE A 238 -14.55 15.82 -3.09
N ASN A 239 -13.93 14.80 -2.48
CA ASN A 239 -12.58 14.37 -2.84
C ASN A 239 -12.54 13.81 -4.27
N THR A 240 -13.53 13.01 -4.66
CA THR A 240 -13.66 12.44 -6.01
C THR A 240 -13.75 13.53 -7.07
N ARG A 241 -14.62 14.54 -6.87
CA ARG A 241 -14.73 15.70 -7.78
C ARG A 241 -13.42 16.49 -7.86
N ARG A 242 -12.76 16.70 -6.72
CA ARG A 242 -11.47 17.41 -6.65
C ARG A 242 -10.37 16.65 -7.39
N LEU A 243 -10.28 15.33 -7.24
CA LEU A 243 -9.32 14.47 -7.96
C LEU A 243 -9.57 14.51 -9.47
N GLY A 244 -10.83 14.44 -9.90
CA GLY A 244 -11.18 14.58 -11.32
C GLY A 244 -10.76 15.94 -11.91
N ARG A 245 -10.89 17.03 -11.16
CA ARG A 245 -10.38 18.35 -11.57
C ARG A 245 -8.84 18.37 -11.67
N ILE A 246 -8.14 17.91 -10.63
CA ILE A 246 -6.67 17.89 -10.63
C ILE A 246 -6.14 17.03 -11.78
N ALA A 247 -6.76 15.87 -12.06
CA ALA A 247 -6.38 15.03 -13.19
C ALA A 247 -6.49 15.79 -14.51
N ARG A 248 -7.55 16.58 -14.74
CA ARG A 248 -7.68 17.44 -15.91
C ARG A 248 -6.60 18.52 -15.97
N ASP A 249 -6.34 19.19 -14.85
CA ASP A 249 -5.30 20.23 -14.76
C ASP A 249 -3.90 19.66 -15.08
N MET A 250 -3.66 18.39 -14.75
CA MET A 250 -2.42 17.67 -15.04
C MET A 250 -2.38 17.00 -16.42
N GLY A 251 -3.45 17.09 -17.22
CA GLY A 251 -3.57 16.40 -18.52
C GLY A 251 -3.68 14.88 -18.40
N TRP A 252 -4.11 14.36 -17.26
CA TRP A 252 -4.24 12.93 -16.97
C TRP A 252 -5.67 12.42 -17.23
N LYS A 253 -5.77 11.19 -17.73
CA LYS A 253 -7.05 10.49 -17.86
C LYS A 253 -7.53 10.03 -16.49
N TYR A 254 -8.61 10.64 -16.00
CA TYR A 254 -9.27 10.20 -14.78
C TYR A 254 -10.05 8.90 -15.03
N GLN A 255 -9.70 7.83 -14.32
CA GLN A 255 -10.28 6.48 -14.52
C GLN A 255 -11.55 6.21 -13.70
N ASN A 256 -12.07 7.22 -13.01
CA ASN A 256 -13.23 7.09 -12.11
C ASN A 256 -13.09 5.98 -11.04
N LEU A 257 -11.85 5.62 -10.71
CA LEU A 257 -11.55 4.71 -9.60
C LEU A 257 -11.59 5.51 -8.30
N THR A 258 -12.25 4.94 -7.30
CA THR A 258 -12.40 5.52 -5.96
C THR A 258 -12.00 4.49 -4.92
N ASN A 259 -11.76 4.95 -3.69
CA ASN A 259 -11.35 4.13 -2.55
C ASN A 259 -10.10 3.29 -2.81
N ILE A 260 -9.13 3.88 -3.50
CA ILE A 260 -7.78 3.31 -3.64
C ILE A 260 -7.02 3.60 -2.34
N GLY A 261 -6.66 2.55 -1.60
CA GLY A 261 -5.85 2.64 -0.40
C GLY A 261 -4.39 2.94 -0.71
N SER A 262 -3.60 3.20 0.33
CA SER A 262 -2.19 3.59 0.22
C SER A 262 -1.23 2.40 0.07
N THR A 263 -1.66 1.18 0.37
CA THR A 263 -0.84 -0.05 0.26
C THR A 263 -1.08 -0.75 -1.07
N TRP A 264 -0.01 -0.90 -1.86
CA TRP A 264 -0.06 -1.39 -3.25
C TRP A 264 0.90 -2.57 -3.42
N LEU A 265 0.42 -3.69 -3.95
CA LEU A 265 1.24 -4.84 -4.37
C LEU A 265 1.16 -4.99 -5.88
N VAL A 266 2.30 -4.88 -6.56
CA VAL A 266 2.35 -4.84 -8.02
C VAL A 266 3.64 -5.42 -8.55
N ARG A 267 3.57 -5.98 -9.76
CA ARG A 267 4.76 -6.39 -10.50
C ARG A 267 5.52 -5.16 -10.98
N VAL A 268 6.84 -5.14 -10.81
CA VAL A 268 7.69 -3.99 -11.15
C VAL A 268 7.54 -3.57 -12.61
N THR A 269 7.35 -4.52 -13.52
CA THR A 269 7.15 -4.26 -14.95
C THR A 269 5.88 -3.47 -15.29
N LEU A 270 4.92 -3.34 -14.36
CA LEU A 270 3.68 -2.57 -14.55
C LEU A 270 3.75 -1.15 -13.95
N VAL A 271 4.86 -0.80 -13.31
CA VAL A 271 5.07 0.49 -12.67
C VAL A 271 5.67 1.52 -13.64
N ILE A 272 6.19 1.05 -14.78
CA ILE A 272 6.90 1.81 -15.81
C ILE A 272 5.93 2.27 -16.91
#